data_AF-A0A660ULY1-F1
#
_entry.id   AF-A0A660ULY1-F1
#
_cell.length_a   1.000
_cell.length_b   1.000
_cell.length_c   1.000
_cell.angle_alpha   90.00
_cell.angle_beta   90.00
_cell.angle_gamma   90.00
#
_symmetry.space_group_name_H-M   'P 1'
#
loop_
_entity.id
_entity.type
_entity.pdbx_description
1 polymer ?
#
loop_
_entity_poly.entity_id
_entity_poly.type
_entity_poly.pdbx_seq_one_letter_code
_entity_poly.pdbx_strand_id
1 'polypeptide(L)'
;PEKHKNAYRSIERVVAIGPRGQELLTPFLLRPEDAYCFSPTESEKMRRQKLTEQRKTPLCCGNRIGTNRRATPKQTAGDKYDSTNYRNAVRYATTAARKVIRKGGGDPDKELPYWTPYQLRHTAATKVRKEMGYECAGATLGHTNMSATAIYAERNQGLADEAARRFG
;
A
#
# COMPACT_ATOMS: atom_id res chain seq x y z
N PRO A 1 -4.06 14.74 6.32
CA PRO A 1 -2.60 14.61 6.56
C PRO A 1 -1.92 15.97 6.53
N GLU A 2 -0.91 16.20 7.37
CA GLU A 2 -0.22 17.50 7.46
C GLU A 2 0.48 17.89 6.15
N LYS A 3 1.08 16.91 5.44
CA LYS A 3 1.75 17.13 4.16
C LYS A 3 1.01 16.43 3.02
N HIS A 4 0.66 17.19 1.98
CA HIS A 4 0.15 16.65 0.73
C HIS A 4 0.38 17.63 -0.43
N LYS A 5 0.26 17.14 -1.68
CA LYS A 5 0.57 17.91 -2.91
C LYS A 5 -0.16 19.25 -3.00
N ASN A 6 -1.37 19.34 -2.46
CA ASN A 6 -2.20 20.55 -2.51
C ASN A 6 -2.12 21.40 -1.23
N ALA A 7 -1.23 21.07 -0.29
CA ALA A 7 -1.10 21.82 0.97
C ALA A 7 -0.65 23.26 0.71
N TYR A 8 0.19 23.49 -0.31
CA TYR A 8 0.61 24.84 -0.73
C TYR A 8 -0.54 25.71 -1.26
N ARG A 9 -1.70 25.12 -1.57
CA ARG A 9 -2.92 25.82 -1.98
C ARG A 9 -3.88 26.06 -0.80
N SER A 10 -3.45 25.77 0.43
CA SER A 10 -4.28 25.85 1.65
C SER A 10 -5.56 25.02 1.59
N ILE A 11 -5.56 23.94 0.78
CA ILE A 11 -6.70 23.04 0.68
C ILE A 11 -6.50 21.94 1.71
N GLU A 12 -7.44 21.76 2.63
CA GLU A 12 -7.36 20.65 3.58
C GLU A 12 -7.61 19.30 2.89
N ARG A 13 -6.98 18.25 3.42
CA ARG A 13 -7.22 16.88 2.97
C ARG A 13 -7.60 15.99 4.13
N VAL A 14 -8.85 15.55 4.13
CA VAL A 14 -9.37 14.52 5.02
C VAL A 14 -9.43 13.19 4.26
N VAL A 15 -9.00 12.10 4.90
CA VAL A 15 -9.09 10.75 4.33
C VAL A 15 -9.89 9.91 5.32
N ALA A 16 -11.13 9.58 4.95
CA ALA A 16 -11.96 8.68 5.74
C ALA A 16 -11.45 7.24 5.59
N ILE A 17 -11.26 6.56 6.71
CA ILE A 17 -10.86 5.15 6.76
C ILE A 17 -12.06 4.36 7.25
N GLY A 18 -12.56 3.44 6.42
CA GLY A 18 -13.70 2.59 6.79
C GLY A 18 -13.34 1.56 7.87
N PRO A 19 -14.33 0.88 8.48
CA PRO A 19 -14.14 0.03 9.66
C PRO A 19 -13.07 -1.06 9.48
N ARG A 20 -13.07 -1.76 8.34
CA ARG A 20 -12.05 -2.78 8.02
C ARG A 20 -10.63 -2.21 7.96
N GLY A 21 -10.50 -0.99 7.46
CA GLY A 21 -9.21 -0.28 7.43
C GLY A 21 -8.77 0.14 8.83
N GLN A 22 -9.72 0.62 9.65
CA GLN A 22 -9.45 0.98 11.04
C GLN A 22 -9.00 -0.23 11.85
N GLU A 23 -9.66 -1.38 11.70
CA GLU A 23 -9.28 -2.64 12.36
C GLU A 23 -7.83 -3.01 12.06
N LEU A 24 -7.44 -3.01 10.77
CA LEU A 24 -6.07 -3.29 10.35
C LEU A 24 -5.05 -2.26 10.85
N LEU A 25 -5.46 -1.00 10.95
CA LEU A 25 -4.59 0.09 11.40
C LEU A 25 -4.56 0.25 12.91
N THR A 26 -5.47 -0.36 13.67
CA THR A 26 -5.59 -0.18 15.12
C THR A 26 -4.27 -0.43 15.86
N PRO A 27 -3.50 -1.51 15.59
CA PRO A 27 -2.19 -1.71 16.23
C PRO A 27 -1.15 -0.61 15.89
N PHE A 28 -1.40 0.12 14.81
CA PHE A 28 -0.57 1.21 14.32
C PHE A 28 -1.08 2.60 14.70
N LEU A 29 -2.28 2.70 15.28
CA LEU A 29 -2.89 3.94 15.77
C LEU A 29 -2.81 4.04 17.30
N LEU A 30 -2.74 2.92 18.02
CA LEU A 30 -2.53 2.87 19.46
C LEU A 30 -1.06 3.10 19.85
N ARG A 31 -0.52 4.26 19.47
CA ARG A 31 0.87 4.70 19.70
C ARG A 31 0.90 6.23 19.86
N PRO A 32 2.04 6.85 20.23
CA PRO A 32 2.15 8.31 20.25
C PRO A 32 1.73 8.95 18.92
N GLU A 33 1.09 10.12 18.99
CA GLU A 33 0.48 10.79 17.82
C GLU A 33 1.49 11.21 16.74
N ASP A 34 2.73 11.45 17.14
CA ASP A 34 3.86 11.82 16.30
C ASP A 34 4.57 10.62 15.68
N ALA A 35 4.24 9.40 16.13
CA ALA A 35 4.83 8.19 15.62
C ALA A 35 4.22 7.78 14.28
N TYR A 36 5.06 7.40 13.33
CA TYR A 36 4.60 6.86 12.06
C TYR A 36 3.91 5.50 12.25
N CYS A 37 2.74 5.33 11.62
CA CYS A 37 2.07 4.03 11.60
C CYS A 37 2.93 2.93 10.94
N PHE A 38 3.77 3.28 9.96
CA PHE A 38 4.62 2.33 9.25
C PHE A 38 6.07 2.80 9.25
N SER A 39 6.92 2.08 9.99
CA SER A 39 8.35 2.35 10.10
C SER A 39 9.20 1.25 9.43
N PRO A 40 10.10 1.61 8.49
CA PRO A 40 11.12 0.69 7.98
C PRO A 40 12.01 0.11 9.08
N THR A 41 12.36 0.92 10.09
CA THR A 41 13.17 0.48 11.23
C THR A 41 12.47 -0.62 12.02
N GLU A 42 11.18 -0.43 12.33
CA GLU A 42 10.35 -1.45 12.99
C GLU A 42 10.26 -2.72 12.14
N SER A 43 9.97 -2.57 10.84
CA SER A 43 9.87 -3.68 9.90
C SER A 43 11.15 -4.51 9.81
N GLU A 44 12.30 -3.85 9.75
CA GLU A 44 13.61 -4.53 9.72
C GLU A 44 13.92 -5.22 11.06
N LYS A 45 13.56 -4.62 12.19
CA LYS A 45 13.67 -5.24 13.51
C LYS A 45 12.83 -6.52 13.60
N MET A 46 11.56 -6.45 13.21
CA MET A 46 10.66 -7.61 13.15
C MET A 46 11.20 -8.71 12.23
N ARG A 47 11.69 -8.35 11.04
CA ARG A 47 12.29 -9.30 10.11
C ARG A 47 13.50 -10.00 10.71
N ARG A 48 14.38 -9.27 11.40
CA ARG A 48 15.56 -9.84 12.07
C ARG A 48 15.20 -10.76 13.23
N GLN A 49 14.20 -10.40 14.04
CA GLN A 49 13.69 -11.24 15.11
C GLN A 49 13.15 -12.56 14.54
N LYS A 50 12.30 -12.49 13.52
CA LYS A 50 11.77 -13.67 12.83
C LYS A 50 12.88 -14.56 12.25
N LEU A 51 13.90 -13.98 11.62
CA LEU A 51 15.04 -14.76 11.12
C LEU A 51 15.86 -15.40 12.24
N THR A 52 15.92 -14.75 13.39
CA THR A 52 16.63 -15.27 14.57
C THR A 52 15.87 -16.45 15.16
N GLU A 53 14.55 -16.35 15.28
CA GLU A 53 13.67 -17.43 15.74
C GLU A 53 13.68 -18.64 14.79
N GLN A 54 13.74 -18.38 13.47
CA GLN A 54 13.79 -19.42 12.43
C GLN A 54 15.21 -19.98 12.21
N ARG A 55 16.20 -19.51 12.97
CA ARG A 55 17.59 -19.94 12.79
C ARG A 55 17.74 -21.41 13.19
N LYS A 56 18.26 -22.22 12.27
CA LYS A 56 18.59 -23.64 12.52
C LYS A 56 19.98 -23.85 13.11
N THR A 57 20.93 -22.98 12.77
CA THR A 57 22.32 -23.09 13.24
C THR A 57 22.39 -22.75 14.73
N PRO A 58 22.91 -23.63 15.60
CA PRO A 58 23.07 -23.35 17.02
C PRO A 58 23.91 -22.09 17.29
N LEU A 59 23.74 -21.49 18.47
CA LEU A 59 24.46 -20.27 18.87
C LEU A 59 25.98 -20.48 19.00
N CYS A 60 26.42 -21.70 19.31
CA CYS A 60 27.83 -22.07 19.38
C CYS A 60 28.51 -22.17 18.01
N CYS A 61 27.75 -22.24 16.90
CA CYS A 61 28.27 -22.50 15.57
C CYS A 61 28.08 -21.32 14.62
N GLY A 62 29.13 -21.02 13.84
CA GLY A 62 29.12 -20.04 12.77
C GLY A 62 28.89 -18.59 13.23
N ASN A 63 28.36 -17.77 12.33
CA ASN A 63 28.14 -16.34 12.57
C ASN A 63 27.04 -16.12 13.63
N ARG A 64 27.40 -15.46 14.73
CA ARG A 64 26.48 -15.07 15.82
C ARG A 64 25.51 -13.97 15.36
N ILE A 65 24.36 -13.91 16.05
CA ILE A 65 23.34 -12.88 15.79
C ILE A 65 23.97 -11.50 16.04
N GLY A 66 23.93 -10.65 15.01
CA GLY A 66 24.40 -9.27 15.11
C GLY A 66 25.90 -9.03 14.90
N THR A 67 26.74 -10.07 14.79
CA THR A 67 28.19 -9.88 14.64
C THR A 67 28.63 -9.60 13.20
N ASN A 68 27.97 -10.20 12.21
CA ASN A 68 28.27 -9.96 10.80
C ASN A 68 27.49 -8.77 10.27
N ARG A 69 27.80 -7.59 10.82
CA ARG A 69 27.20 -6.31 10.43
C ARG A 69 28.31 -5.33 10.09
N ARG A 70 28.08 -4.54 9.05
CA ARG A 70 28.95 -3.39 8.76
C ARG A 70 28.73 -2.35 9.87
N ALA A 71 29.82 -1.90 10.49
CA ALA A 71 29.77 -0.89 11.55
C ALA A 71 29.14 0.43 11.05
N THR A 72 29.48 0.84 9.83
CA THR A 72 28.99 2.05 9.18
C THR A 72 28.30 1.71 7.85
N PRO A 73 27.01 1.29 7.87
CA PRO A 73 26.29 1.00 6.64
C PRO A 73 26.02 2.29 5.85
N LYS A 74 26.19 2.24 4.52
CA LYS A 74 25.88 3.38 3.63
C LYS A 74 24.39 3.77 3.64
N GLN A 75 23.51 2.84 4.00
CA GLN A 75 22.07 3.06 4.10
C GLN A 75 21.53 2.37 5.35
N THR A 76 20.77 3.11 6.15
CA THR A 76 20.03 2.62 7.31
C THR A 76 18.54 2.67 7.02
N ALA A 77 17.77 1.84 7.73
CA ALA A 77 16.32 2.00 7.75
C ALA A 77 16.00 3.33 8.46
N GLY A 78 15.12 4.14 7.86
CA GLY A 78 14.60 5.36 8.49
C GLY A 78 13.29 5.10 9.23
N ASP A 79 12.78 6.13 9.89
CA ASP A 79 11.56 6.02 10.72
C ASP A 79 10.26 6.02 9.91
N LYS A 80 10.32 6.43 8.63
CA LYS A 80 9.19 6.39 7.70
C LYS A 80 9.60 5.85 6.34
N TYR A 81 8.62 5.30 5.63
CA TYR A 81 8.79 4.98 4.22
C TYR A 81 8.79 6.25 3.36
N ASP A 82 9.82 6.41 2.55
CA ASP A 82 9.78 7.29 1.39
C ASP A 82 9.21 6.55 0.17
N SER A 83 9.06 7.26 -0.96
CA SER A 83 8.53 6.69 -2.20
C SER A 83 9.38 5.53 -2.75
N THR A 84 10.70 5.59 -2.58
CA THR A 84 11.65 4.57 -3.06
C THR A 84 11.57 3.32 -2.19
N ASN A 85 11.60 3.48 -0.87
CA ASN A 85 11.53 2.42 0.12
C ASN A 85 10.16 1.73 0.07
N TYR A 86 9.08 2.49 -0.10
CA TYR A 86 7.74 1.96 -0.29
C TYR A 86 7.65 1.11 -1.56
N ARG A 87 8.12 1.63 -2.70
CA ARG A 87 8.18 0.88 -3.97
C ARG A 87 8.99 -0.41 -3.83
N ASN A 88 10.14 -0.34 -3.18
CA ASN A 88 11.01 -1.50 -2.97
C ASN A 88 10.36 -2.55 -2.07
N ALA A 89 9.70 -2.14 -0.98
CA ALA A 89 8.98 -3.04 -0.09
C ALA A 89 7.89 -3.82 -0.82
N VAL A 90 7.11 -3.12 -1.64
CA VAL A 90 6.09 -3.73 -2.51
C VAL A 90 6.73 -4.71 -3.49
N ARG A 91 7.80 -4.29 -4.18
CA ARG A 91 8.52 -5.16 -5.11
C ARG A 91 8.99 -6.45 -4.43
N TYR A 92 9.56 -6.36 -3.23
CA TYR A 92 10.01 -7.52 -2.47
C TYR A 92 8.86 -8.44 -2.08
N ALA A 93 7.72 -7.88 -1.66
CA ALA A 93 6.52 -8.66 -1.38
C ALA A 93 6.02 -9.41 -2.62
N THR A 94 5.93 -8.74 -3.77
CA THR A 94 5.56 -9.35 -5.06
C THR A 94 6.54 -10.44 -5.47
N THR A 95 7.86 -10.20 -5.33
CA THR A 95 8.88 -11.22 -5.62
C THR A 95 8.74 -12.45 -4.71
N ALA A 96 8.49 -12.25 -3.42
CA ALA A 96 8.29 -13.33 -2.47
C ALA A 96 7.03 -14.14 -2.80
N ALA A 97 5.90 -13.48 -3.11
CA ALA A 97 4.66 -14.12 -3.51
C ALA A 97 4.83 -14.96 -4.80
N ARG A 98 5.46 -14.39 -5.83
CA ARG A 98 5.76 -15.14 -7.08
C ARG A 98 6.65 -16.35 -6.83
N LYS A 99 7.58 -16.29 -5.88
CA LYS A 99 8.41 -17.44 -5.51
C LYS A 99 7.58 -18.57 -4.89
N VAL A 100 6.59 -18.23 -4.06
CA VAL A 100 5.65 -19.20 -3.48
C VAL A 100 4.80 -19.85 -4.58
N ILE A 101 4.26 -19.07 -5.50
CA ILE A 101 3.46 -19.56 -6.65
C ILE A 101 4.27 -20.57 -7.47
N ARG A 102 5.50 -20.20 -7.87
CA ARG A 102 6.40 -21.10 -8.62
C ARG A 102 6.68 -22.40 -7.87
N LYS A 103 6.92 -22.32 -6.55
CA LYS A 103 7.17 -23.51 -5.72
C LYS A 103 5.93 -24.42 -5.63
N GLY A 104 4.73 -23.86 -5.72
CA GLY A 104 3.47 -24.60 -5.79
C GLY A 104 3.12 -25.13 -7.18
N GLY A 105 3.96 -24.92 -8.20
CA GLY A 105 3.70 -25.34 -9.58
C GLY A 105 2.79 -24.40 -10.38
N GLY A 106 2.44 -23.24 -9.82
CA GLY A 106 1.60 -22.23 -10.46
C GLY A 106 2.36 -21.33 -11.45
N ASP A 107 1.60 -20.61 -12.28
CA ASP A 107 2.13 -19.62 -13.22
C ASP A 107 2.05 -18.22 -12.60
N PRO A 108 3.19 -17.63 -12.18
CA PRO A 108 3.18 -16.35 -11.51
C PRO A 108 2.73 -15.19 -12.40
N ASP A 109 2.82 -15.31 -13.73
CA ASP A 109 2.41 -14.23 -14.64
C ASP A 109 0.89 -14.21 -14.81
N LYS A 110 0.23 -15.36 -14.70
CA LYS A 110 -1.23 -15.48 -14.68
C LYS A 110 -1.84 -15.14 -13.33
N GLU A 111 -1.26 -15.67 -12.25
CA GLU A 111 -1.82 -15.53 -10.90
C GLU A 111 -1.50 -14.18 -10.25
N LEU A 112 -0.32 -13.63 -10.54
CA LEU A 112 0.10 -12.33 -10.04
C LEU A 112 0.70 -11.52 -11.20
N PRO A 113 -0.11 -11.01 -12.13
CA PRO A 113 0.37 -10.19 -13.23
C PRO A 113 1.09 -8.92 -12.72
N TYR A 114 1.70 -8.16 -13.63
CA TYR A 114 2.40 -6.94 -13.25
C TYR A 114 1.50 -6.02 -12.42
N TRP A 115 1.95 -5.74 -11.20
CA TRP A 115 1.15 -5.04 -10.20
C TRP A 115 1.92 -3.89 -9.56
N THR A 116 1.24 -2.77 -9.32
CA THR A 116 1.77 -1.57 -8.67
C THR A 116 0.81 -1.05 -7.60
N PRO A 117 1.32 -0.36 -6.55
CA PRO A 117 0.46 0.21 -5.51
C PRO A 117 -0.61 1.15 -6.01
N TYR A 118 -0.36 1.83 -7.13
CA TYR A 118 -1.30 2.76 -7.72
C TYR A 118 -2.59 2.08 -8.19
N GLN A 119 -2.53 0.79 -8.53
CA GLN A 119 -3.72 0.02 -8.88
C GLN A 119 -4.71 -0.11 -7.72
N LEU A 120 -4.27 -0.07 -6.44
CA LEU A 120 -5.20 -0.03 -5.30
C LEU A 120 -6.11 1.20 -5.37
N ARG A 121 -5.53 2.36 -5.73
CA ARG A 121 -6.28 3.61 -5.89
C ARG A 121 -7.26 3.52 -7.05
N HIS A 122 -6.84 2.95 -8.19
CA HIS A 122 -7.73 2.71 -9.32
C HIS A 122 -8.89 1.77 -8.95
N THR A 123 -8.59 0.59 -8.41
CA THR A 123 -9.62 -0.39 -8.04
C THR A 123 -10.62 0.17 -7.05
N ALA A 124 -10.16 0.92 -6.03
CA ALA A 124 -11.06 1.57 -5.08
C ALA A 124 -11.96 2.60 -5.78
N ALA A 125 -11.41 3.46 -6.66
CA ALA A 125 -12.18 4.44 -7.42
C ALA A 125 -13.24 3.79 -8.30
N THR A 126 -12.87 2.73 -9.01
CA THR A 126 -13.78 2.00 -9.91
C THR A 126 -14.94 1.38 -9.14
N LYS A 127 -14.66 0.75 -7.99
CA LYS A 127 -15.71 0.18 -7.11
C LYS A 127 -16.65 1.25 -6.58
N VAL A 128 -16.10 2.31 -5.99
CA VAL A 128 -16.89 3.42 -5.45
C VAL A 128 -17.73 4.09 -6.54
N ARG A 129 -17.19 4.27 -7.75
CA ARG A 129 -17.95 4.86 -8.86
C ARG A 129 -19.10 3.98 -9.29
N LYS A 130 -18.89 2.66 -9.35
CA LYS A 130 -19.93 1.69 -9.73
C LYS A 130 -21.09 1.69 -8.73
N GLU A 131 -20.77 1.80 -7.43
CA GLU A 131 -21.76 1.67 -6.36
C GLU A 131 -22.40 2.99 -5.93
N MET A 132 -21.62 4.09 -5.93
CA MET A 132 -22.00 5.38 -5.33
C MET A 132 -21.85 6.57 -6.30
N GLY A 133 -21.53 6.30 -7.56
CA GLY A 133 -21.43 7.34 -8.58
C GLY A 133 -20.12 8.14 -8.57
N TYR A 134 -20.06 9.09 -9.50
CA TYR A 134 -18.83 9.80 -9.86
C TYR A 134 -18.32 10.76 -8.78
N GLU A 135 -19.21 11.51 -8.15
CA GLU A 135 -18.88 12.47 -7.08
C GLU A 135 -18.24 11.76 -5.88
N CYS A 136 -18.83 10.64 -5.43
CA CYS A 136 -18.29 9.83 -4.34
C CYS A 136 -16.90 9.28 -4.66
N ALA A 137 -16.66 8.87 -5.91
CA ALA A 137 -15.34 8.42 -6.35
C ALA A 137 -14.32 9.56 -6.33
N GLY A 138 -14.71 10.75 -6.81
CA GLY A 138 -13.88 11.95 -6.77
C GLY A 138 -13.50 12.37 -5.35
N ALA A 139 -14.47 12.40 -4.44
CA ALA A 139 -14.29 12.70 -3.02
C ALA A 139 -13.36 11.68 -2.33
N THR A 140 -13.59 10.38 -2.55
CA THR A 140 -12.74 9.29 -2.03
C THR A 140 -11.29 9.45 -2.48
N LEU A 141 -11.08 9.88 -3.73
CA LEU A 141 -9.75 10.12 -4.28
C LEU A 141 -9.12 11.42 -3.79
N GLY A 142 -9.89 12.35 -3.23
CA GLY A 142 -9.43 13.69 -2.86
C GLY A 142 -9.09 14.56 -4.08
N HIS A 143 -9.85 14.40 -5.16
CA HIS A 143 -9.70 15.24 -6.35
C HIS A 143 -10.44 16.56 -6.16
N THR A 144 -9.71 17.67 -6.35
CA THR A 144 -10.30 19.02 -6.37
C THR A 144 -10.92 19.37 -7.72
N ASN A 145 -10.46 18.73 -8.79
CA ASN A 145 -11.05 18.84 -10.12
C ASN A 145 -11.60 17.47 -10.55
N MET A 146 -12.90 17.41 -10.80
CA MET A 146 -13.57 16.19 -11.20
C MET A 146 -13.07 15.63 -12.53
N SER A 147 -12.59 16.45 -13.47
CA SER A 147 -12.05 15.96 -14.75
C SER A 147 -10.93 14.91 -14.57
N ALA A 148 -10.15 14.99 -13.49
CA ALA A 148 -9.16 13.98 -13.14
C ALA A 148 -9.81 12.61 -12.87
N THR A 149 -10.98 12.57 -12.22
CA THR A 149 -11.76 11.35 -11.94
C THR A 149 -12.27 10.68 -13.23
N ALA A 150 -12.40 11.42 -14.33
CA ALA A 150 -12.85 10.88 -15.62
C ALA A 150 -11.86 9.85 -16.19
N ILE A 151 -10.56 10.00 -15.92
CA ILE A 151 -9.50 9.08 -16.40
C ILE A 151 -9.57 7.70 -15.72
N TYR A 152 -10.19 7.61 -14.53
CA TYR A 152 -10.18 6.40 -13.69
C TYR A 152 -11.33 5.43 -13.98
N ALA A 153 -12.18 5.68 -14.97
CA ALA A 153 -13.16 4.70 -15.38
C ALA A 153 -13.39 4.69 -16.88
N GLU A 154 -13.55 3.48 -17.43
CA GLU A 154 -14.28 3.26 -18.66
C GLU A 154 -15.58 4.08 -18.66
N ARG A 155 -15.95 4.61 -19.83
CA ARG A 155 -17.28 5.20 -20.04
C ARG A 155 -18.30 4.16 -19.56
N ASN A 156 -19.08 4.50 -18.54
CA ASN A 156 -20.17 3.65 -18.03
C ASN A 156 -21.27 3.58 -19.09
N GLN A 157 -21.10 2.74 -20.12
CA GLN A 157 -22.13 2.45 -21.11
C GLN A 157 -23.43 2.05 -20.40
N GLY A 158 -23.35 1.24 -19.33
CA GLY A 158 -24.52 0.82 -18.55
C GLY A 158 -25.31 1.95 -17.87
N LEU A 159 -24.67 3.08 -17.50
CA LEU A 159 -25.40 4.26 -16.99
C LEU A 159 -26.08 5.02 -18.12
N ALA A 160 -25.48 5.06 -19.31
CA ALA A 160 -26.12 5.63 -20.49
C ALA A 160 -27.34 4.76 -20.90
N ASP A 161 -27.21 3.44 -20.85
CA ASP A 161 -28.31 2.50 -21.12
C ASP A 161 -29.44 2.62 -20.09
N GLU A 162 -29.12 2.83 -18.82
CA GLU A 162 -30.12 3.07 -17.77
C GLU A 162 -30.79 4.44 -17.89
N ALA A 163 -30.03 5.48 -18.23
CA ALA A 163 -30.56 6.82 -18.49
C ALA A 163 -31.49 6.81 -19.70
N ALA A 164 -31.09 6.16 -20.81
CA ALA A 164 -31.96 5.93 -21.96
C ALA A 164 -33.22 5.17 -21.54
N ARG A 165 -33.09 4.07 -20.80
CA ARG A 165 -34.25 3.30 -20.31
C ARG A 165 -35.21 4.14 -19.43
N ARG A 166 -34.69 5.06 -18.61
CA ARG A 166 -35.50 5.89 -17.70
C ARG A 166 -36.10 7.13 -18.36
N PHE A 167 -35.40 7.73 -19.31
CA PHE A 167 -35.71 9.06 -19.83
C PHE A 167 -36.01 9.10 -21.33
N GLY A 168 -35.97 7.95 -22.01
CA GLY A 168 -36.27 7.81 -23.45
C GLY A 168 -35.03 7.58 -24.29
#